data_AF-A0A6N9JUF4-F1
#
_entry.id   AF-A0A6N9JUF4-F1
#
_cell.length_a   1.000
_cell.length_b   1.000
_cell.length_c   1.000
_cell.angle_alpha   90.00
_cell.angle_beta   90.00
_cell.angle_gamma   90.00
#
_symmetry.space_group_name_H-M   'P 1'
#
loop_
_entity.id
_entity.type
_entity.pdbx_description
1 polymer ?
#
loop_
_entity_poly.entity_id
_entity_poly.type
_entity_poly.pdbx_seq_one_letter_code
_entity_poly.pdbx_strand_id
1 'polypeptide(L)'
;MTQWGSKSLGDQGYSPIEILRYYYGDDMYINTAEAISGIPSSWPGYTLEIGSSGNKVLQMQEQLNVIAGAYPAIPKITADGIYGPATAESVRTFQKVFGLPQTGTVDYTTWYKISEIYVGVSRIAELYG
;
A
#
# COMPACT_ATOMS: atom_id res chain seq x y z
N MET A 1 -30.75 2.52 8.70
CA MET A 1 -29.94 1.64 7.84
C MET A 1 -29.61 0.39 8.64
N THR A 2 -30.07 -0.79 8.20
CA THR A 2 -30.05 -2.02 9.00
C THR A 2 -28.63 -2.56 9.09
N GLN A 3 -28.18 -2.91 10.31
CA GLN A 3 -26.83 -3.44 10.61
C GLN A 3 -26.43 -4.70 9.81
N TRP A 4 -27.33 -5.25 9.00
CA TRP A 4 -27.16 -6.50 8.26
C TRP A 4 -26.74 -6.30 6.80
N GLY A 5 -26.97 -5.11 6.24
CA GLY A 5 -26.70 -4.85 4.82
C GLY A 5 -25.22 -4.68 4.48
N SER A 6 -24.49 -3.92 5.29
CA SER A 6 -23.04 -3.68 5.10
C SER A 6 -22.21 -4.94 5.27
N LYS A 7 -22.63 -5.84 6.18
CA LYS A 7 -21.97 -7.13 6.39
C LYS A 7 -22.05 -8.02 5.14
N SER A 8 -23.23 -8.12 4.53
CA SER A 8 -23.42 -8.94 3.32
C SER A 8 -22.60 -8.44 2.12
N LEU A 9 -22.41 -7.13 1.97
CA LEU A 9 -21.58 -6.57 0.92
C LEU A 9 -20.08 -6.80 1.19
N GLY A 10 -19.66 -6.73 2.45
CA GLY A 10 -18.31 -7.14 2.84
C GLY A 10 -18.05 -8.62 2.53
N ASP A 11 -19.02 -9.49 2.81
CA ASP A 11 -18.96 -10.92 2.50
C ASP A 11 -18.98 -11.20 0.97
N GLN A 12 -19.46 -10.24 0.16
CA GLN A 12 -19.42 -10.25 -1.31
C GLN A 12 -18.15 -9.63 -1.89
N GLY A 13 -17.19 -9.22 -1.05
CA GLY A 13 -15.91 -8.67 -1.46
C GLY A 13 -15.90 -7.16 -1.71
N TYR A 14 -16.97 -6.44 -1.37
CA TYR A 14 -16.99 -4.98 -1.49
C TYR A 14 -16.10 -4.35 -0.43
N SER A 15 -15.28 -3.39 -0.86
CA SER A 15 -14.47 -2.59 0.05
C SER A 15 -15.37 -1.69 0.92
N PRO A 16 -14.88 -1.24 2.10
CA PRO A 16 -15.61 -0.31 2.94
C PRO A 16 -16.09 0.95 2.21
N ILE A 17 -15.34 1.43 1.21
CA ILE A 17 -15.72 2.60 0.41
C ILE A 17 -16.89 2.29 -0.53
N GLU A 18 -16.89 1.13 -1.18
CA GLU A 18 -17.97 0.75 -2.10
C GLU A 18 -19.27 0.47 -1.33
N ILE A 19 -19.17 -0.12 -0.13
CA ILE A 19 -20.31 -0.29 0.78
C ILE A 19 -20.90 1.08 1.15
N LEU A 20 -20.05 2.05 1.45
CA LEU A 20 -20.49 3.40 1.80
C LEU A 20 -21.16 4.10 0.61
N ARG A 21 -20.64 3.97 -0.62
CA ARG A 21 -21.28 4.52 -1.82
C ARG A 21 -22.61 3.84 -2.15
N TYR A 22 -22.70 2.52 -1.99
CA TYR A 22 -23.91 1.75 -2.22
C TYR A 22 -25.10 2.24 -1.36
N TYR A 23 -24.85 2.65 -0.13
CA TYR A 23 -25.91 3.04 0.81
C TYR A 23 -26.28 4.52 0.81
N TYR A 24 -25.32 5.39 0.52
CA TYR A 24 -25.51 6.84 0.68
C TYR A 24 -25.48 7.58 -0.67
N GLY A 25 -25.34 6.85 -1.78
CA GLY A 25 -25.23 7.41 -3.12
C GLY A 25 -23.84 8.01 -3.40
N ASP A 26 -23.58 8.33 -4.66
CA ASP A 26 -22.29 8.85 -5.13
C ASP A 26 -22.02 10.30 -4.65
N ASP A 27 -23.04 11.00 -4.13
CA ASP A 27 -22.97 12.40 -3.70
C ASP A 27 -22.39 12.59 -2.28
N MET A 28 -22.03 11.50 -1.60
CA MET A 28 -21.45 11.56 -0.25
C MET A 28 -19.98 11.98 -0.28
N TYR A 29 -19.69 13.21 0.17
CA TYR A 29 -18.34 13.68 0.47
C TYR A 29 -17.80 13.01 1.74
N ILE A 30 -17.15 11.85 1.58
CA ILE A 30 -16.34 11.24 2.64
C ILE A 30 -14.94 11.85 2.59
N ASN A 31 -14.58 12.62 3.63
CA ASN A 31 -13.18 12.94 3.93
C ASN A 31 -12.46 11.70 4.49
N THR A 32 -12.32 10.67 3.68
CA THR A 32 -11.08 9.91 3.61
C THR A 32 -10.07 10.95 3.20
N ALA A 33 -9.18 11.39 4.11
CA ALA A 33 -8.16 12.42 3.86
C ALA A 33 -7.76 12.35 2.39
N GLU A 34 -8.12 13.42 1.63
CA GLU A 34 -8.16 13.50 0.16
C GLU A 34 -7.66 12.20 -0.46
N ALA A 35 -8.55 11.37 -1.03
CA ALA A 35 -8.15 10.22 -1.83
C ALA A 35 -6.87 10.60 -2.57
N ILE A 36 -5.72 10.12 -2.08
CA ILE A 36 -4.46 10.77 -2.42
C ILE A 36 -4.39 10.56 -3.91
N SER A 37 -4.55 11.65 -4.68
CA SER A 37 -4.70 11.61 -6.14
C SER A 37 -3.40 11.14 -6.83
N GLY A 38 -2.48 10.55 -6.06
CA GLY A 38 -1.28 9.87 -6.49
C GLY A 38 -0.98 8.54 -5.78
N ILE A 39 -1.79 8.02 -4.82
CA ILE A 39 -1.55 6.66 -4.33
C ILE A 39 -1.88 5.67 -5.45
N PRO A 40 -0.91 4.85 -5.94
CA PRO A 40 -1.12 4.02 -7.11
C PRO A 40 -2.16 2.90 -6.92
N SER A 41 -2.38 2.46 -5.67
CA SER A 41 -3.35 1.41 -5.35
C SER A 41 -3.64 1.27 -3.86
N SER A 42 -4.86 0.83 -3.53
CA SER A 42 -5.27 0.53 -2.15
C SER A 42 -4.64 -0.77 -1.61
N TRP A 43 -4.55 -0.86 -0.29
CA TRP A 43 -4.11 -2.06 0.42
C TRP A 43 -5.01 -3.26 0.05
N PRO A 44 -4.45 -4.45 -0.23
CA PRO A 44 -5.21 -5.59 -0.77
C PRO A 44 -6.14 -6.32 0.21
N GLY A 45 -6.23 -5.88 1.48
CA GLY A 45 -7.04 -6.55 2.49
C GLY A 45 -6.34 -7.70 3.24
N TYR A 46 -5.09 -8.00 2.89
CA TYR A 46 -4.25 -8.99 3.56
C TYR A 46 -2.79 -8.51 3.69
N THR A 47 -2.06 -9.07 4.66
CA THR A 47 -0.64 -8.78 4.88
C THR A 47 0.21 -9.41 3.79
N LEU A 48 1.19 -8.68 3.25
CA LEU A 48 2.22 -9.27 2.41
C LEU A 48 3.40 -9.72 3.27
N GLU A 49 3.75 -10.98 3.17
CA GLU A 49 4.80 -11.62 3.95
C GLU A 49 5.45 -12.75 3.15
N ILE A 50 6.48 -13.40 3.71
CA ILE A 50 7.20 -14.47 3.02
C ILE A 50 6.24 -15.53 2.50
N GLY A 51 6.32 -15.81 1.20
CA GLY A 51 5.44 -16.74 0.49
C GLY A 51 4.25 -16.08 -0.22
N SER A 52 3.95 -14.81 0.07
CA SER A 52 2.99 -14.02 -0.71
C SER A 52 3.48 -13.84 -2.14
N SER A 53 2.56 -13.77 -3.10
CA SER A 53 2.90 -13.52 -4.50
C SER A 53 1.79 -12.82 -5.28
N GLY A 54 2.12 -12.32 -6.47
CA GLY A 54 1.19 -11.69 -7.40
C GLY A 54 1.35 -10.17 -7.52
N ASN A 55 0.40 -9.54 -8.22
CA ASN A 55 0.51 -8.15 -8.67
C ASN A 55 0.69 -7.15 -7.52
N LYS A 56 0.16 -7.44 -6.32
CA LYS A 56 0.30 -6.57 -5.15
C LYS A 56 1.70 -6.61 -4.54
N VAL A 57 2.35 -7.78 -4.59
CA VAL A 57 3.77 -7.91 -4.23
C VAL A 57 4.63 -7.19 -5.25
N LEU A 58 4.37 -7.41 -6.54
CA LEU A 58 5.11 -6.77 -7.63
C LEU A 58 5.06 -5.24 -7.52
N GLN A 59 3.86 -4.70 -7.37
CA GLN A 59 3.64 -3.26 -7.18
C GLN A 59 4.39 -2.70 -5.97
N MET A 60 4.35 -3.40 -4.84
CA MET A 60 5.06 -2.95 -3.63
C MET A 60 6.58 -2.98 -3.86
N GLN A 61 7.12 -4.02 -4.52
CA GLN A 61 8.54 -4.11 -4.86
C GLN A 61 8.98 -2.97 -5.80
N GLU A 62 8.17 -2.63 -6.80
CA GLU A 62 8.42 -1.50 -7.71
C GLU A 62 8.47 -0.17 -6.95
N GLN A 63 7.48 0.10 -6.08
CA GLN A 63 7.46 1.29 -5.25
C GLN A 63 8.69 1.35 -4.33
N LEU A 64 9.03 0.24 -3.68
CA LEU A 64 10.17 0.15 -2.77
C LEU A 64 11.50 0.42 -3.50
N ASN A 65 11.65 -0.06 -4.74
CA ASN A 65 12.83 0.19 -5.57
C ASN A 65 12.97 1.64 -6.01
N VAL A 66 11.86 2.33 -6.27
CA VAL A 66 11.88 3.78 -6.56
C VAL A 66 12.31 4.55 -5.31
N ILE A 67 11.76 4.20 -4.14
CA ILE A 67 12.15 4.79 -2.85
C ILE A 67 13.64 4.54 -2.57
N ALA A 68 14.15 3.34 -2.83
CA ALA A 68 15.58 3.01 -2.66
C ALA A 68 16.52 3.87 -3.55
N GLY A 69 16.01 4.51 -4.61
CA GLY A 69 16.76 5.52 -5.36
C GLY A 69 17.09 6.77 -4.56
N ALA A 70 16.17 7.23 -3.69
CA ALA A 70 16.35 8.39 -2.82
C ALA A 70 16.88 8.02 -1.42
N TYR A 71 16.68 6.77 -1.00
CA TYR A 71 17.09 6.26 0.32
C TYR A 71 18.02 5.04 0.17
N PRO A 72 19.34 5.23 -0.07
CA PRO A 72 20.28 4.15 -0.39
C PRO A 72 20.47 3.10 0.72
N ALA A 73 20.04 3.40 1.94
CA ALA A 73 20.04 2.44 3.05
C ALA A 73 19.03 1.30 2.81
N ILE A 74 17.99 1.52 2.00
CA ILE A 74 17.00 0.50 1.66
C ILE A 74 17.54 -0.36 0.52
N PRO A 75 17.73 -1.68 0.71
CA PRO A 75 18.20 -2.56 -0.35
C PRO A 75 17.24 -2.58 -1.54
N LYS A 76 17.78 -2.42 -2.75
CA LYS A 76 17.03 -2.73 -3.98
C LYS A 76 16.80 -4.23 -4.06
N ILE A 77 15.64 -4.60 -4.60
CA ILE A 77 15.20 -5.99 -4.73
C ILE A 77 14.71 -6.26 -6.16
N THR A 78 14.64 -7.53 -6.53
CA THR A 78 13.96 -7.91 -7.77
C THR A 78 12.46 -7.68 -7.62
N ALA A 79 11.85 -6.99 -8.58
CA ALA A 79 10.41 -6.84 -8.68
C ALA A 79 9.85 -7.98 -9.54
N ASP A 80 9.68 -9.15 -8.94
CA ASP A 80 9.23 -10.40 -9.58
C ASP A 80 7.83 -10.84 -9.15
N GLY A 81 7.20 -10.10 -8.24
CA GLY A 81 5.92 -10.47 -7.66
C GLY A 81 6.01 -11.60 -6.65
N ILE A 82 7.21 -11.93 -6.13
CA ILE A 82 7.42 -12.98 -5.12
C ILE A 82 7.99 -12.37 -3.85
N TYR A 83 7.30 -12.56 -2.73
CA TYR A 83 7.73 -12.04 -1.44
C TYR A 83 8.70 -13.04 -0.81
N GLY A 84 9.99 -12.92 -1.14
CA GLY A 84 11.06 -13.73 -0.58
C GLY A 84 11.80 -13.06 0.60
N PRO A 85 12.86 -13.70 1.13
CA PRO A 85 13.69 -13.15 2.21
C PRO A 85 14.29 -11.78 1.90
N ALA A 86 14.72 -11.54 0.65
CA ALA A 86 15.25 -10.25 0.22
C ALA A 86 14.19 -9.14 0.30
N THR A 87 12.95 -9.42 -0.12
CA THR A 87 11.81 -8.52 0.01
C THR A 87 11.54 -8.21 1.48
N ALA A 88 11.53 -9.22 2.36
CA ALA A 88 11.32 -9.06 3.79
C ALA A 88 12.40 -8.20 4.46
N GLU A 89 13.68 -8.36 4.07
CA GLU A 89 14.79 -7.54 4.56
C GLU A 89 14.68 -6.09 4.11
N SER A 90 14.33 -5.85 2.84
CA SER A 90 14.13 -4.51 2.30
C SER A 90 12.98 -3.80 3.01
N VAL A 91 11.85 -4.49 3.22
CA VAL A 91 10.70 -3.95 3.98
C VAL A 91 11.08 -3.67 5.44
N ARG A 92 11.84 -4.56 6.09
CA ARG A 92 12.31 -4.32 7.47
C ARG A 92 13.20 -3.08 7.56
N THR A 93 14.03 -2.87 6.55
CA THR A 93 14.92 -1.71 6.48
C THR A 93 14.13 -0.42 6.22
N PHE A 94 13.15 -0.47 5.32
CA PHE A 94 12.18 0.62 5.13
C PHE A 94 11.47 0.96 6.43
N GLN A 95 10.92 -0.04 7.13
CA GLN A 95 10.25 0.15 8.41
C GLN A 95 11.17 0.84 9.42
N LYS A 96 12.43 0.40 9.52
CA LYS A 96 13.43 1.05 10.37
C LYS A 96 13.67 2.51 9.99
N VAL A 97 13.84 2.81 8.70
CA VAL A 97 14.10 4.17 8.20
C VAL A 97 12.95 5.11 8.53
N PHE A 98 11.70 4.64 8.45
CA PHE A 98 10.50 5.45 8.65
C PHE A 98 9.83 5.26 10.01
N GLY A 99 10.54 4.69 11.00
CA GLY A 99 10.07 4.60 12.39
C GLY A 99 8.89 3.65 12.62
N LEU A 100 8.70 2.66 11.76
CA LEU A 100 7.70 1.61 11.90
C LEU A 100 8.25 0.39 12.65
N PRO A 101 7.38 -0.49 13.21
CA PRO A 101 7.78 -1.79 13.72
C PRO A 101 8.48 -2.62 12.62
N GLN A 102 9.64 -3.20 12.95
CA GLN A 102 10.54 -3.89 12.00
C GLN A 102 10.13 -5.35 11.75
N THR A 103 8.88 -5.59 11.39
CA THR A 103 8.34 -6.94 11.18
C THR A 103 8.93 -7.60 9.92
N GLY A 104 9.27 -6.81 8.90
CA GLY A 104 9.55 -7.30 7.56
C GLY A 104 8.31 -7.80 6.80
N THR A 105 7.12 -7.46 7.30
CA THR A 105 5.82 -7.73 6.67
C THR A 105 5.13 -6.42 6.30
N VAL A 106 4.33 -6.42 5.24
CA VAL A 106 3.57 -5.25 4.78
C VAL A 106 2.12 -5.39 5.21
N ASP A 107 1.81 -4.87 6.39
CA ASP A 107 0.45 -4.66 6.88
C ASP A 107 -0.16 -3.36 6.29
N TYR A 108 -1.39 -3.04 6.71
CA TYR A 108 -2.08 -1.80 6.30
C TYR A 108 -1.19 -0.56 6.51
N THR A 109 -0.59 -0.43 7.70
CA THR A 109 0.22 0.74 8.07
C THR A 109 1.46 0.86 7.18
N THR A 110 2.17 -0.25 6.96
CA THR A 110 3.36 -0.29 6.13
C THR A 110 3.03 -0.01 4.67
N TRP A 111 1.93 -0.56 4.14
CA TRP A 111 1.48 -0.31 2.76
C TRP A 111 1.29 1.18 2.49
N TYR A 112 0.49 1.86 3.32
CA TYR A 112 0.21 3.28 3.10
C TYR A 112 1.44 4.16 3.32
N LYS A 113 2.33 3.80 4.26
CA LYS A 113 3.61 4.50 4.40
C LYS A 113 4.50 4.34 3.15
N ILE A 114 4.58 3.14 2.56
CA ILE A 114 5.31 2.94 1.29
C ILE A 114 4.71 3.82 0.19
N SER A 115 3.38 3.80 0.02
CA SER A 115 2.73 4.59 -1.03
C SER A 115 2.89 6.10 -0.83
N GLU A 116 2.81 6.61 0.41
CA GLU A 116 3.07 8.02 0.74
C GLU A 116 4.48 8.44 0.33
N ILE A 117 5.49 7.68 0.74
CA ILE A 117 6.90 7.99 0.43
C ILE A 117 7.17 7.87 -1.06
N TYR A 118 6.62 6.86 -1.74
CA TYR A 118 6.72 6.69 -3.18
C TYR A 118 6.25 7.94 -3.94
N VAL A 119 5.06 8.46 -3.60
CA VAL A 119 4.52 9.70 -4.21
C VAL A 119 5.42 10.89 -3.93
N GLY A 120 5.96 11.00 -2.71
CA GLY A 120 6.87 12.07 -2.34
C GLY A 120 8.15 12.06 -3.18
N VAL A 121 8.79 10.89 -3.36
CA VAL A 121 10.04 10.78 -4.11
C VAL A 121 9.83 10.87 -5.63
N SER A 122 8.70 10.37 -6.16
CA SER A 122 8.44 10.41 -7.61
C SER A 122 8.21 11.83 -8.10
N ARG A 123 7.46 12.64 -7.34
CA ARG A 123 7.24 14.07 -7.65
C ARG A 123 8.54 14.87 -7.66
N ILE A 124 9.47 14.54 -6.76
CA ILE A 124 10.80 15.17 -6.74
C ILE A 124 11.56 14.82 -8.02
N ALA A 125 11.55 13.54 -8.43
CA ALA A 125 12.22 13.11 -9.65
C ALA A 125 11.65 13.80 -10.91
N GLU A 126 10.34 14.00 -10.99
CA GLU A 126 9.66 14.70 -12.10
C GLU A 126 10.04 16.19 -12.21
N LEU A 127 10.45 16.84 -11.12
CA LEU A 127 10.85 18.25 -11.13
C LEU A 127 12.28 18.49 -11.66
N TYR A 128 13.11 17.43 -11.71
CA TYR A 128 14.52 17.51 -12.09
C TYR A 128 14.88 16.70 -13.34
N GLY A 129 13.90 16.04 -13.98
CA GLY A 129 14.04 15.31 -15.24
C GLY A 129 13.59 16.13 -16.43
#